data_AF-A0A944MGW9-F1
#
_entry.id   AF-A0A944MGW9-F1
#
_cell.length_a   1.000
_cell.length_b   1.000
_cell.length_c   1.000
_cell.angle_alpha   90.00
_cell.angle_beta   90.00
_cell.angle_gamma   90.00
#
_symmetry.space_group_name_H-M   'P 1'
#
loop_
_entity.id
_entity.type
_entity.pdbx_description
1 polymer ?
#
loop_
_entity_poly.entity_id
_entity_poly.type
_entity_poly.pdbx_seq_one_letter_code
_entity_poly.pdbx_strand_id
1 'polypeptide(L)'
;METHHKYALVLFVLVIAFSRLRYGYDKALAQSIILAAFLVPLLFYRIVAFFSGFGFPEYFARDFKSENRPGPYAFFFWLLYLVACAFIVFDWSIY
;
A
#
# COMPACT_ATOMS: atom_id res chain seq x y z
N MET A 1 -7.69 -14.88 3.04
CA MET A 1 -7.12 -13.77 2.24
C MET A 1 -8.26 -12.96 1.69
N GLU A 2 -8.32 -11.68 2.05
CA GLU A 2 -9.33 -10.77 1.52
C GLU A 2 -9.08 -10.52 0.03
N THR A 3 -10.13 -10.27 -0.75
CA THR A 3 -10.06 -10.19 -2.21
C THR A 3 -9.05 -9.14 -2.68
N HIS A 4 -8.94 -8.03 -1.96
CA HIS A 4 -7.98 -6.97 -2.26
C HIS A 4 -6.52 -7.44 -2.10
N HIS A 5 -6.17 -8.23 -1.09
CA HIS A 5 -4.79 -8.77 -0.96
C HIS A 5 -4.37 -9.59 -2.18
N LYS A 6 -5.29 -10.39 -2.73
CA LYS A 6 -5.04 -11.16 -3.95
C LYS A 6 -4.78 -10.24 -5.14
N TYR A 7 -5.62 -9.22 -5.34
CA TYR A 7 -5.44 -8.27 -6.42
C TYR A 7 -4.14 -7.45 -6.28
N ALA A 8 -3.76 -7.07 -5.06
CA ALA A 8 -2.48 -6.38 -4.82
C ALA A 8 -1.28 -7.27 -5.18
N LEU A 9 -1.30 -8.55 -4.81
CA LEU A 9 -0.24 -9.49 -5.18
C LEU A 9 -0.16 -9.70 -6.71
N VAL A 10 -1.32 -9.81 -7.37
CA VAL A 10 -1.37 -9.93 -8.83
C VAL A 10 -0.81 -8.66 -9.50
N LEU A 11 -1.23 -7.47 -9.04
CA LEU A 11 -0.70 -6.20 -9.52
C LEU A 11 0.81 -6.09 -9.29
N PHE A 12 1.30 -6.49 -8.13
CA PHE A 12 2.74 -6.50 -7.82
C PHE A 12 3.53 -7.30 -8.86
N VAL A 13 3.10 -8.53 -9.14
CA VAL A 13 3.75 -9.40 -10.13
C VAL A 13 3.68 -8.79 -11.53
N LEU A 14 2.52 -8.24 -11.92
CA LEU A 14 2.33 -7.62 -13.23
C LEU A 14 3.22 -6.39 -13.42
N VAL A 15 3.31 -5.50 -12.42
CA VAL A 15 4.12 -4.27 -12.52
C VAL A 15 5.61 -4.61 -12.55
N ILE A 16 6.06 -5.59 -11.78
CA ILE A 16 7.46 -6.06 -11.84
C ILE A 16 7.79 -6.70 -13.18
N ALA A 17 6.90 -7.55 -13.70
CA ALA A 17 7.07 -8.17 -15.01
C ALA A 17 7.14 -7.10 -16.11
N PHE A 18 6.22 -6.12 -16.08
CA PHE A 18 6.22 -4.98 -16.99
C PHE A 18 7.51 -4.17 -16.90
N SER A 19 7.93 -3.81 -15.68
CA SER A 19 9.16 -3.04 -15.45
C SER A 19 10.39 -3.77 -15.98
N ARG A 20 10.50 -5.07 -15.72
CA ARG A 20 11.61 -5.90 -16.20
C ARG A 20 11.69 -5.94 -17.73
N LEU A 21 10.54 -6.03 -18.40
CA LEU A 21 10.45 -6.01 -19.86
C LEU A 21 10.83 -4.64 -20.44
N ARG A 22 10.50 -3.55 -19.74
CA ARG A 22 10.71 -2.17 -20.24
C ARG A 22 12.08 -1.58 -19.90
N TYR A 23 12.61 -1.85 -18.71
CA TYR A 23 13.76 -1.13 -18.15
C TYR A 23 14.97 -2.03 -17.84
N GLY A 24 14.84 -3.35 -18.02
CA GLY A 24 15.87 -4.32 -17.65
C GLY A 24 15.90 -4.62 -16.14
N TYR A 25 16.88 -5.43 -15.72
CA TYR A 25 16.91 -6.01 -14.37
C TYR A 25 17.19 -4.99 -13.26
N ASP A 26 18.16 -4.10 -13.46
CA ASP A 26 18.65 -3.22 -12.38
C ASP A 26 17.58 -2.23 -11.91
N LYS A 27 16.89 -1.60 -12.86
CA LYS A 27 15.78 -0.68 -12.56
C LYS A 27 14.56 -1.42 -12.00
N ALA A 28 14.25 -2.60 -12.53
CA ALA A 28 13.12 -3.40 -12.06
C ALA A 28 13.32 -3.86 -10.61
N LEU A 29 14.56 -4.17 -10.20
CA LEU A 29 14.85 -4.55 -8.82
C LEU A 29 14.60 -3.38 -7.87
N ALA A 30 15.10 -2.18 -8.17
CA ALA A 30 14.85 -1.00 -7.35
C ALA A 30 13.34 -0.69 -7.24
N GLN A 31 12.61 -0.73 -8.36
CA GLN A 31 11.16 -0.52 -8.39
C GLN A 31 10.39 -1.60 -7.62
N SER A 32 10.86 -2.86 -7.64
CA SER A 32 10.25 -3.95 -6.87
C SER A 32 10.37 -3.76 -5.36
N ILE A 33 11.50 -3.23 -4.89
CA ILE A 33 11.70 -2.93 -3.46
C ILE A 33 10.77 -1.81 -3.02
N ILE A 34 10.64 -0.74 -3.83
CA ILE A 34 9.72 0.36 -3.55
C ILE A 34 8.28 -0.16 -3.49
N LEU A 35 7.83 -0.94 -4.49
CA LEU A 35 6.49 -1.54 -4.49
C LEU A 35 6.25 -2.44 -3.29
N ALA A 36 7.25 -3.23 -2.88
CA ALA A 36 7.15 -4.09 -1.71
C ALA A 36 6.95 -3.27 -0.43
N ALA A 37 7.61 -2.11 -0.31
CA ALA A 37 7.43 -1.21 0.83
C ALA A 37 5.99 -0.67 0.94
N PHE A 38 5.28 -0.47 -0.17
CA PHE A 38 3.86 -0.09 -0.17
C PHE A 38 2.91 -1.29 -0.01
N LEU A 39 3.31 -2.47 -0.46
CA LEU A 39 2.53 -3.70 -0.35
C LEU A 39 2.45 -4.21 1.11
N VAL A 40 3.53 -4.10 1.88
CA VAL A 40 3.59 -4.61 3.26
C VAL A 40 2.53 -3.95 4.17
N PRO A 41 2.41 -2.61 4.27
CA PRO A 41 1.37 -1.96 5.07
C PRO A 41 -0.04 -2.35 4.62
N LEU A 42 -0.25 -2.60 3.33
CA LEU A 42 -1.53 -3.02 2.78
C LEU A 42 -1.89 -4.46 3.19
N LEU A 43 -0.92 -5.38 3.21
CA LEU A 43 -1.14 -6.75 3.67
C LEU A 43 -1.38 -6.82 5.18
N PHE A 44 -0.75 -5.93 5.94
CA PHE A 44 -0.81 -5.89 7.40
C PHE A 44 -1.62 -4.71 7.95
N TYR A 45 -2.58 -4.17 7.18
CA TYR A 45 -3.34 -2.97 7.55
C TYR A 45 -4.08 -3.09 8.89
N ARG A 46 -4.46 -4.31 9.30
CA ARG A 46 -5.09 -4.58 10.60
C ARG A 46 -4.14 -4.34 11.77
N ILE A 47 -2.86 -4.61 11.61
CA ILE A 47 -1.83 -4.31 12.61
C ILE A 47 -1.66 -2.80 12.72
N VAL A 48 -1.65 -2.09 11.59
CA VAL A 48 -1.61 -0.63 11.57
C VAL A 48 -2.84 -0.03 12.28
N ALA A 49 -4.04 -0.56 12.00
CA ALA A 49 -5.27 -0.14 12.66
C ALA A 49 -5.26 -0.41 14.19
N PHE A 50 -4.58 -1.47 14.63
CA PHE A 50 -4.41 -1.78 16.05
C PHE A 50 -3.49 -0.74 16.74
N PHE A 51 -2.34 -0.43 16.14
CA PHE A 51 -1.40 0.56 16.70
C PHE A 51 -1.91 2.00 16.61
N SER A 52 -2.72 2.35 15.61
CA SER A 52 -3.31 3.69 15.52
C SER A 52 -4.29 3.99 16.67
N GLY A 53 -4.88 2.95 17.27
CA GLY A 53 -5.71 3.09 18.47
C GLY A 53 -4.91 3.37 19.75
N PHE A 54 -3.61 3.07 19.77
CA PHE A 54 -2.76 3.18 20.98
C PHE A 54 -2.18 4.59 21.20
N GLY A 55 -2.23 5.46 20.18
CA GLY A 55 -1.51 6.74 20.15
C GLY A 55 -2.31 8.00 20.45
N PHE A 56 -3.64 7.92 20.60
CA PHE A 56 -4.48 9.08 20.89
C PHE A 56 -4.91 9.10 22.36
N PRO A 57 -4.57 10.13 23.15
CA PRO A 57 -5.14 10.30 24.47
C PRO A 57 -6.65 10.45 24.33
N GLU A 58 -7.36 9.46 24.83
CA GLU A 58 -8.80 9.21 24.71
C GLU A 58 -9.66 10.43 25.14
N TYR A 59 -9.07 11.33 25.93
CA TYR A 59 -9.69 12.56 26.44
C TYR A 59 -9.91 13.67 25.39
N PHE A 60 -9.16 13.68 24.27
CA PHE A 60 -9.25 14.76 23.27
C PHE A 60 -10.18 14.46 22.09
N ALA A 61 -10.70 13.24 21.95
CA ALA A 61 -11.53 12.84 20.82
C ALA A 61 -13.02 12.90 21.17
N ARG A 62 -13.73 13.90 20.62
CA ARG A 62 -15.19 14.11 20.82
C ARG A 62 -16.06 12.96 20.28
N ASP A 63 -15.52 12.13 19.38
CA ASP A 63 -16.23 11.07 18.65
C ASP A 63 -15.83 9.64 19.09
N PHE A 64 -15.30 9.50 20.32
CA PHE A 64 -14.73 8.26 20.86
C PHE A 64 -15.66 7.03 20.87
N LYS A 65 -16.96 7.19 20.63
CA LYS A 65 -17.89 6.05 20.51
C LYS A 65 -17.85 5.34 19.16
N SER A 66 -17.11 5.87 18.19
CA SER A 66 -16.93 5.21 16.89
C SER A 66 -15.91 4.07 17.00
N GLU A 67 -16.36 2.84 16.81
CA GLU A 67 -15.49 1.66 16.71
C GLU A 67 -14.40 1.88 15.65
N ASN A 68 -13.13 1.67 16.02
CA ASN A 68 -11.98 1.81 15.12
C ASN A 68 -11.99 0.66 14.10
N ARG A 69 -12.77 0.83 13.02
CA ARG A 69 -12.92 -0.18 11.98
C ARG A 69 -11.65 -0.23 11.12
N PRO A 70 -11.19 -1.42 10.73
CA PRO A 70 -9.97 -1.56 9.94
C PRO A 70 -10.19 -1.25 8.44
N GLY A 71 -11.44 -1.11 7.99
CA GLY A 71 -11.81 -0.87 6.58
C GLY A 71 -11.24 0.42 5.96
N PRO A 72 -11.35 1.60 6.61
CA PRO A 72 -10.76 2.85 6.10
C PRO A 72 -9.24 2.76 5.89
N TYR A 73 -8.51 2.06 6.76
CA TYR A 73 -7.08 1.83 6.61
C TYR A 73 -6.77 0.97 5.39
N ALA A 74 -7.54 -0.11 5.17
CA ALA A 74 -7.39 -0.94 3.97
C ALA A 74 -7.59 -0.10 2.69
N PHE A 75 -8.61 0.75 2.65
CA PHE A 75 -8.88 1.62 1.51
C PHE A 75 -7.77 2.65 1.29
N PHE A 76 -7.28 3.28 2.36
CA PHE A 76 -6.19 4.25 2.29
C PHE A 76 -4.90 3.64 1.73
N PHE A 77 -4.45 2.50 2.29
CA PHE A 77 -3.27 1.80 1.79
C PHE A 77 -3.47 1.26 0.38
N TRP A 78 -4.69 0.87 0.02
CA TRP A 78 -5.02 0.44 -1.34
C TRP A 78 -4.83 1.57 -2.34
N LEU A 79 -5.32 2.78 -2.01
CA LEU A 79 -5.15 3.95 -2.85
C LEU A 79 -3.67 4.33 -3.02
N LEU A 80 -2.91 4.37 -1.91
CA LEU A 80 -1.47 4.64 -1.95
C LEU A 80 -0.71 3.63 -2.83
N TYR A 81 -1.06 2.35 -2.70
CA TYR A 81 -0.46 1.29 -3.48
C TYR A 81 -0.74 1.45 -4.99
N LEU A 82 -1.97 1.80 -5.37
CA LEU A 82 -2.33 2.08 -6.76
C LEU A 82 -1.57 3.29 -7.33
N VAL A 83 -1.39 4.35 -6.54
CA VAL A 83 -0.59 5.51 -6.95
C VAL A 83 0.86 5.12 -7.18
N ALA A 84 1.46 4.31 -6.29
CA ALA A 84 2.82 3.81 -6.47
C ALA A 84 2.97 2.95 -7.74
N CYS A 85 1.98 2.08 -8.02
CA CYS A 85 1.93 1.30 -9.26
C CYS A 85 1.88 2.21 -10.49
N ALA A 86 1.00 3.22 -10.49
CA ALA A 86 0.87 4.16 -11.60
C ALA A 86 2.17 4.94 -11.82
N PHE A 87 2.82 5.41 -10.76
CA PHE A 87 4.09 6.14 -10.84
C PHE A 87 5.17 5.33 -11.58
N ILE A 88 5.28 4.03 -11.29
CA ILE A 88 6.23 3.12 -11.93
C ILE A 88 5.86 2.82 -13.38
N VAL A 89 4.58 2.57 -13.66
CA VAL A 89 4.10 2.23 -15.01
C VAL A 89 4.25 3.40 -15.97
N PHE A 90 3.91 4.61 -15.52
CA PHE A 90 3.98 5.82 -16.34
C PHE A 90 5.36 6.47 -16.34
N ASP A 91 6.31 5.95 -15.55
CA ASP A 91 7.66 6.52 -15.42
C ASP A 91 7.60 8.00 -15.07
N TRP A 92 6.81 8.33 -14.04
CA TRP A 92 6.59 9.72 -13.62
C TRP A 92 7.81 10.28 -12.87
N SER A 93 9.01 10.00 -13.39
CA SER A 93 10.21 10.77 -13.12
C SER A 93 9.89 12.23 -13.39
N ILE A 94 9.83 13.04 -12.34
CA ILE A 94 9.80 14.50 -12.47
C ILE A 94 11.08 14.84 -13.24
N TYR A 95 10.90 15.23 -14.51
CA TYR A 95 11.97 15.69 -15.40
C TYR A 95 12.65 16.92 -14.80
#